data_AF-A0A2V8N0A4-F1
#
_entry.id   AF-A0A2V8N0A4-F1
#
_cell.length_a   1.000
_cell.length_b   1.000
_cell.length_c   1.000
_cell.angle_alpha   90.00
_cell.angle_beta   90.00
_cell.angle_gamma   90.00
#
_symmetry.space_group_name_H-M   'P 1'
#
loop_
_entity.id
_entity.type
_entity.pdbx_description
1 polymer ?
#
loop_
_entity_poly.entity_id
_entity_poly.type
_entity_poly.pdbx_seq_one_letter_code
_entity_poly.pdbx_strand_id
1 'polypeptide(L)'
;MNFLEAVYIALASLRANRLRSLLTLLGIVIGVMAVIAVVSIISGLNDYVAGKIFNLGPDVVTISRTSPVMRSLDEWVENQKRKNLYISDMEAIQAA
;
A
#
# COMPACT_ATOMS: atom_id res chain seq x y z
N MET A 1 -1.50 40.98 31.19
CA MET A 1 -1.42 40.96 29.71
C MET A 1 -2.65 40.25 29.21
N ASN A 2 -3.55 40.96 28.52
CA ASN A 2 -4.78 40.36 28.01
C ASN A 2 -4.48 39.56 26.75
N PHE A 3 -5.06 38.36 26.60
CA PHE A 3 -4.82 37.49 25.43
C PHE A 3 -5.13 38.20 24.10
N LEU A 4 -6.20 39.01 24.07
CA LEU A 4 -6.57 39.83 22.92
C LEU A 4 -5.49 40.86 22.54
N GLU A 5 -4.81 41.43 23.52
CA GLU A 5 -3.74 42.40 23.31
C GLU A 5 -2.48 41.73 22.74
N ALA A 6 -2.16 40.52 23.22
CA ALA A 6 -1.07 39.71 22.68
C ALA A 6 -1.32 39.31 21.21
N VAL A 7 -2.54 38.92 20.86
CA VAL A 7 -2.94 38.59 19.47
C VAL A 7 -2.84 39.82 18.57
N TYR A 8 -3.28 40.99 19.05
CA TYR A 8 -3.20 42.23 18.28
C TYR A 8 -1.75 42.63 17.97
N ILE A 9 -0.87 42.55 18.98
CA ILE A 9 0.56 42.84 18.81
C ILE A 9 1.21 41.85 17.83
N ALA A 10 0.91 40.56 17.94
CA ALA A 10 1.45 39.54 17.03
C ALA A 10 1.02 39.77 15.57
N LEU A 11 -0.25 40.11 15.33
CA LEU A 11 -0.77 40.44 14.00
C LEU A 11 -0.11 41.70 13.41
N ALA A 12 0.10 42.72 14.23
CA ALA A 12 0.81 43.93 13.83
C ALA A 12 2.26 43.62 13.40
N SER A 13 2.97 42.78 14.16
CA SER A 13 4.33 42.34 13.83
C SER A 13 4.41 41.49 12.55
N LEU A 14 3.46 40.57 12.33
CA LEU A 14 3.37 39.81 11.08
C LEU A 14 3.19 40.73 9.87
N ARG A 15 2.35 41.75 10.01
CA ARG A 15 2.02 42.70 8.94
C ARG A 15 3.14 43.70 8.65
N ALA A 16 4.00 43.96 9.64
CA ALA A 16 5.21 44.77 9.49
C ALA A 16 6.32 44.03 8.70
N ASN A 17 6.40 42.70 8.81
CA ASN A 17 7.48 41.91 8.21
C ASN A 17 6.98 40.88 7.17
N ARG A 18 6.16 41.36 6.23
CA ARG A 18 5.38 40.51 5.31
C ARG A 18 6.20 39.51 4.50
N LEU A 19 7.39 39.89 4.03
CA LEU A 19 8.23 39.02 3.21
C LEU A 19 8.73 37.81 4.01
N ARG A 20 9.24 38.06 5.22
CA ARG A 20 9.74 37.00 6.10
C ARG A 20 8.61 36.05 6.51
N SER A 21 7.48 36.60 6.95
CA SER A 21 6.32 35.81 7.37
C SER A 21 5.74 34.98 6.22
N LEU A 22 5.68 35.51 5.00
CA LEU A 22 5.22 34.76 3.82
C LEU A 22 6.17 33.61 3.48
N LEU A 23 7.49 33.85 3.44
CA LEU A 23 8.46 32.82 3.10
C LEU A 23 8.46 31.67 4.12
N THR A 24 8.31 31.98 5.42
CA THR A 24 8.18 30.93 6.45
C THR A 24 6.91 30.12 6.31
N LEU A 25 5.79 30.75 5.96
CA LEU A 25 4.51 30.08 5.77
C LEU A 25 4.56 29.18 4.53
N LEU A 26 5.11 29.68 3.43
CA LEU A 26 5.31 28.93 2.20
C LEU A 26 6.14 27.66 2.43
N GLY A 27 7.25 27.77 3.15
CA GLY A 27 8.12 26.63 3.46
C GLY A 27 7.39 25.55 4.28
N ILE A 28 6.66 25.94 5.32
CA ILE A 28 5.88 25.00 6.13
C ILE A 28 4.79 24.33 5.29
N VAL A 29 4.05 25.09 4.48
CA VAL A 29 2.98 24.55 3.63
C VAL A 29 3.53 23.55 2.64
N ILE A 30 4.60 23.88 1.91
CA ILE A 30 5.21 22.94 0.94
C ILE A 30 5.72 21.68 1.66
N GLY A 31 6.37 21.84 2.81
CA GLY A 31 6.89 20.72 3.59
C GLY A 31 5.80 19.77 4.05
N VAL A 32 4.73 20.29 4.64
CA VAL A 32 3.59 19.48 5.12
C VAL A 32 2.86 18.83 3.94
N MET A 33 2.65 19.55 2.84
CA MET A 33 1.98 19.03 1.65
C MET A 33 2.76 17.87 1.01
N ALA A 34 4.10 17.97 0.94
CA ALA A 34 4.94 16.89 0.42
C ALA A 34 4.83 15.62 1.28
N VAL A 35 4.86 15.76 2.60
CA VAL A 35 4.72 14.63 3.52
C VAL A 35 3.34 13.97 3.37
N ILE A 36 2.26 14.75 3.35
CA ILE A 36 0.90 14.24 3.18
C ILE A 36 0.76 13.50 1.84
N ALA A 37 1.32 14.05 0.75
CA ALA A 37 1.26 13.44 -0.56
C ALA A 37 1.95 12.07 -0.58
N VAL A 38 3.17 11.97 -0.06
CA VAL A 38 3.92 10.71 -0.02
C VAL A 38 3.21 9.67 0.84
N VAL A 39 2.72 10.04 2.01
CA VAL A 39 1.98 9.12 2.90
C VAL A 39 0.70 8.62 2.23
N SER A 40 -0.03 9.49 1.53
CA SER A 40 -1.26 9.12 0.82
C SER A 40 -0.98 8.16 -0.34
N ILE A 41 0.09 8.40 -1.10
CA ILE A 41 0.52 7.52 -2.20
C ILE A 41 0.91 6.14 -1.66
N ILE A 42 1.73 6.09 -0.61
CA ILE A 42 2.16 4.82 0.00
C ILE A 42 0.95 4.03 0.49
N SER A 43 0.04 4.69 1.20
CA SER A 43 -1.17 4.04 1.75
C SER A 43 -2.07 3.53 0.62
N GLY A 44 -2.36 4.36 -0.39
CA GLY A 44 -3.16 3.96 -1.53
C GLY A 44 -2.52 2.85 -2.38
N LEU A 45 -1.20 2.83 -2.49
CA LEU A 45 -0.48 1.75 -3.16
C LEU A 45 -0.55 0.45 -2.36
N ASN A 46 -0.38 0.51 -1.04
CA ASN A 46 -0.52 -0.65 -0.18
C ASN A 46 -1.93 -1.26 -0.29
N ASP A 47 -2.97 -0.42 -0.30
CA ASP A 47 -4.36 -0.90 -0.47
C ASP A 47 -4.59 -1.48 -1.87
N TYR A 48 -4.03 -0.85 -2.91
CA TYR A 48 -4.12 -1.32 -4.28
C TYR A 48 -3.40 -2.66 -4.48
N VAL A 49 -2.20 -2.79 -3.93
CA VAL A 49 -1.41 -4.03 -3.95
C VAL A 49 -2.08 -5.09 -3.09
N ALA A 50 -2.62 -4.72 -1.91
CA ALA A 50 -3.43 -5.60 -1.08
C ALA A 50 -4.59 -6.20 -1.89
N GLY A 51 -5.42 -5.35 -2.50
CA GLY A 51 -6.59 -5.80 -3.26
C GLY A 51 -6.28 -6.57 -4.55
N LYS A 52 -5.15 -6.30 -5.21
CA LYS A 52 -4.82 -6.96 -6.49
C LYS A 52 -3.90 -8.16 -6.36
N ILE A 53 -2.85 -8.07 -5.54
CA ILE A 53 -1.85 -9.14 -5.40
C ILE A 53 -2.33 -10.19 -4.39
N PHE A 54 -3.07 -9.81 -3.33
CA PHE A 54 -3.60 -10.77 -2.35
C PHE A 54 -4.93 -11.42 -2.78
N ASN A 55 -5.25 -11.44 -4.08
CA ASN A 55 -6.23 -12.43 -4.56
C ASN A 55 -5.73 -13.88 -4.37
N LEU A 56 -4.42 -14.06 -4.12
CA LEU A 56 -3.84 -15.26 -3.49
C LEU A 56 -3.46 -14.97 -2.04
N GLY A 57 -4.41 -14.48 -1.23
CA GLY A 57 -4.17 -14.16 0.18
C GLY A 57 -3.51 -15.32 0.94
N PRO A 58 -2.99 -15.09 2.16
CA PRO A 58 -2.34 -16.13 2.97
C PRO A 58 -3.22 -17.36 3.26
N ASP A 59 -4.50 -17.31 2.90
CA ASP A 59 -5.49 -18.38 3.00
C ASP A 59 -5.79 -19.07 1.64
N VAL A 60 -4.96 -18.87 0.61
CA VAL A 60 -5.14 -19.48 -0.72
C VAL A 60 -4.14 -20.60 -0.95
N VAL A 61 -4.64 -21.83 -0.90
CA VAL A 61 -3.86 -23.04 -1.24
C VAL A 61 -3.96 -23.30 -2.74
N THR A 62 -2.85 -23.14 -3.46
CA THR A 62 -2.77 -23.42 -4.89
C THR A 62 -2.35 -24.88 -5.11
N ILE A 63 -3.23 -25.69 -5.70
CA ILE A 63 -2.94 -27.08 -6.06
C ILE A 63 -2.78 -27.16 -7.58
N SER A 64 -1.60 -27.55 -8.05
CA SER A 64 -1.32 -27.75 -9.47
C SER A 64 -0.86 -29.18 -9.74
N ARG A 65 -1.29 -29.73 -10.87
CA ARG A 65 -0.92 -31.10 -11.29
C ARG A 65 0.57 -31.23 -11.60
N THR A 66 1.08 -30.25 -12.34
CA THR A 66 2.48 -30.18 -12.77
C THR A 66 3.27 -29.31 -11.80
N SER A 67 4.51 -29.73 -11.52
CA SER A 67 5.47 -28.89 -10.80
C SER A 67 5.65 -27.57 -11.55
N PRO A 68 5.43 -26.41 -10.92
CA PRO A 68 5.64 -25.11 -11.55
C PRO A 68 7.08 -24.89 -12.03
N VAL A 69 8.02 -25.64 -11.45
CA VAL A 69 9.44 -25.60 -11.80
C VAL A 69 9.83 -26.97 -12.33
N MET A 70 10.21 -27.02 -13.61
CA MET A 70 10.70 -28.22 -14.27
C MET A 70 12.20 -28.31 -14.01
N ARG A 71 12.64 -29.26 -13.17
CA ARG A 71 14.07 -29.41 -12.84
C ARG A 71 14.76 -30.50 -13.66
N SER A 72 14.00 -31.44 -14.24
CA SER A 72 14.54 -32.51 -15.09
C SER A 72 13.51 -33.05 -16.09
N LEU A 73 14.00 -33.81 -17.09
CA LEU A 73 13.16 -34.50 -18.07
C LEU A 73 12.39 -35.67 -17.43
N ASP A 74 13.00 -36.38 -16.49
CA ASP A 74 12.36 -37.50 -15.77
C ASP A 74 11.20 -37.01 -14.90
N GLU A 75 11.38 -35.87 -14.20
CA GLU A 75 10.31 -35.20 -13.45
C GLU A 75 9.15 -34.79 -14.37
N TRP A 76 9.45 -34.34 -15.60
CA TRP A 76 8.42 -33.97 -16.56
C TRP A 76 7.58 -35.18 -16.99
N VAL A 77 8.23 -36.31 -17.31
CA VAL A 77 7.53 -37.55 -17.68
C VAL A 77 6.69 -38.10 -16.53
N GLU A 78 7.20 -38.03 -15.29
CA GLU A 78 6.45 -38.46 -14.10
C GLU A 78 5.25 -37.54 -13.80
N ASN A 79 5.42 -36.22 -13.98
CA ASN A 79 4.34 -35.25 -13.83
C ASN A 79 3.19 -35.48 -14.82
N GLN A 80 3.48 -35.96 -16.04
CA GLN A 80 2.44 -36.31 -17.03
C GLN A 80 1.61 -37.54 -16.63
N LYS A 81 2.14 -38.42 -15.77
CA LYS A 81 1.42 -39.61 -15.26
C LYS A 81 0.46 -39.29 -14.11
N ARG A 82 0.48 -38.06 -13.58
CA ARG A 82 -0.37 -37.65 -12.45
C ARG A 82 -1.83 -37.53 -12.88
N LYS A 83 -2.74 -37.95 -11.99
CA LYS A 83 -4.19 -37.96 -12.21
C LYS A 83 -4.73 -36.55 -12.50
N ASN A 84 -5.81 -36.48 -13.27
CA ASN A 84 -6.49 -35.23 -13.55
C ASN A 84 -7.17 -34.67 -12.29
N LEU A 85 -6.99 -33.37 -12.05
CA LEU A 85 -7.72 -32.61 -11.02
C LEU A 85 -9.07 -32.20 -11.61
N TYR A 86 -10.15 -32.51 -10.90
CA TYR A 86 -11.51 -32.12 -11.26
C TYR A 86 -12.06 -31.12 -10.24
N ILE A 87 -13.08 -30.35 -10.64
CA ILE A 87 -13.73 -29.36 -9.76
C ILE A 87 -14.33 -30.04 -8.51
N SER A 88 -14.78 -31.29 -8.63
CA SER A 88 -15.24 -32.10 -7.50
C SER A 88 -14.18 -32.32 -6.42
N ASP A 89 -12.89 -32.38 -6.79
CA ASP A 89 -11.79 -32.55 -5.84
C ASP A 89 -11.56 -31.24 -5.04
N MET A 90 -11.86 -30.09 -5.63
CA MET A 90 -11.81 -28.79 -4.95
C MET A 90 -12.90 -28.69 -3.89
N GLU A 91 -14.13 -29.12 -4.21
CA GLU A 91 -15.26 -29.11 -3.27
C GLU A 91 -15.02 -30.03 -2.07
N ALA A 92 -14.40 -31.20 -2.30
CA ALA A 92 -14.06 -32.14 -1.23
C ALA A 92 -13.01 -31.58 -0.26
N ILE A 93 -12.07 -30.75 -0.75
CA ILE A 93 -11.04 -30.10 0.08
C ILE A 93 -11.62 -28.89 0.83
N GLN A 94 -12.58 -28.17 0.25
CA GLN A 94 -13.23 -27.02 0.88
C GLN A 94 -14.22 -27.43 1.99
N ALA A 95 -14.80 -28.63 1.91
CA ALA A 95 -15.77 -29.14 2.87
C ALA A 95 -15.14 -29.88 4.07
N ALA A 96 -13.82 -30.09 4.06
CA ALA A 96 -13.04 -30.75 5.13
C ALA A 96 -12.47 -29.74 6.12
#